data_AF-A0A067PRE7-F1
#
_entry.id   AF-A0A067PRE7-F1
#
_cell.length_a   1.000
_cell.length_b   1.000
_cell.length_c   1.000
_cell.angle_alpha   90.00
_cell.angle_beta   90.00
_cell.angle_gamma   90.00
#
_symmetry.space_group_name_H-M   'P 1'
#
loop_
_entity.id
_entity.type
_entity.pdbx_description
1 polymer ?
#
loop_
_entity_poly.entity_id
_entity_poly.type
_entity_poly.pdbx_seq_one_letter_code
_entity_poly.pdbx_strand_id
1 'polypeptide(L)'
;IKFSNLLFTSLNLVKHDNIIALEENIDPHSLVCQKMPRHLVHIHDNMVQYWEKYPTWINFPSSFRHCLPHRVHPHNFWTGQLIELEVSFATVPTQKGGHKLLCTLRSIALLDQELVTVHLISMVQPFLPDNSVSLHG
;
A
#
# COMPACT_ATOMS: atom_id res chain seq x y z
N ILE A 1 -3.94 10.88 15.11
CA ILE A 1 -4.11 11.57 13.81
C ILE A 1 -5.06 10.72 12.98
N LYS A 2 -6.14 11.29 12.43
CA LYS A 2 -7.09 10.54 11.59
C LYS A 2 -6.69 10.79 10.14
N PHE A 3 -6.19 9.77 9.44
CA PHE A 3 -5.93 9.83 8.01
C PHE A 3 -7.27 9.95 7.27
N SER A 4 -7.38 10.87 6.31
CA SER A 4 -8.62 11.04 5.54
C SER A 4 -8.38 10.89 4.05
N ASN A 5 -7.96 9.69 3.64
CA ASN A 5 -8.04 9.30 2.25
C ASN A 5 -9.41 8.73 2.00
N LEU A 6 -10.39 9.62 1.89
CA LEU A 6 -11.68 9.21 1.35
C LEU A 6 -11.45 8.79 -0.09
N LEU A 7 -12.08 7.70 -0.50
CA LEU A 7 -11.97 7.21 -1.87
C LEU A 7 -12.60 8.19 -2.88
N PHE A 8 -13.50 9.06 -2.40
CA PHE A 8 -14.18 10.04 -3.21
C PHE A 8 -14.33 11.37 -2.49
N THR A 9 -14.48 12.41 -3.28
CA THR A 9 -14.70 13.80 -2.86
C THR A 9 -16.01 14.30 -3.45
N SER A 10 -16.70 15.19 -2.75
CA SER A 10 -17.91 15.82 -3.29
C SER A 10 -17.57 16.69 -4.51
N LEU A 11 -18.30 16.52 -5.61
CA LEU A 11 -18.15 17.29 -6.85
C LEU A 11 -18.23 18.80 -6.61
N ASN A 12 -19.01 19.24 -5.62
CA ASN A 12 -19.17 20.65 -5.27
C ASN A 12 -17.89 21.31 -4.72
N LEU A 13 -16.89 20.51 -4.34
CA LEU A 13 -15.62 20.97 -3.76
C LEU A 13 -14.45 20.88 -4.76
N VAL A 14 -14.72 20.40 -5.98
CA VAL A 14 -13.69 19.98 -6.93
C VAL A 14 -13.83 20.76 -8.24
N LYS A 15 -12.70 21.21 -8.78
CA LYS A 15 -12.64 21.72 -10.16
C LYS A 15 -12.65 20.53 -11.13
N HIS A 16 -13.43 20.62 -12.21
CA HIS A 16 -13.66 19.51 -13.14
C HIS A 16 -12.36 18.90 -13.71
N ASP A 17 -11.32 19.69 -13.91
CA ASP A 17 -10.03 19.24 -14.46
C ASP A 17 -9.24 18.29 -13.54
N ASN A 18 -9.65 18.17 -12.27
CA ASN A 18 -8.97 17.31 -11.28
C ASN A 18 -9.61 15.92 -11.16
N ILE A 19 -10.72 15.67 -11.87
CA ILE A 19 -11.46 14.41 -11.80
C ILE A 19 -10.71 13.35 -12.62
N ILE A 20 -10.41 12.23 -11.99
CA ILE A 20 -9.76 11.08 -12.62
C ILE A 20 -10.62 9.83 -12.46
N ALA A 21 -10.41 8.85 -13.35
CA ALA A 21 -11.02 7.54 -13.19
C ALA A 21 -10.44 6.83 -11.96
N LEU A 22 -11.27 6.04 -11.28
CA LEU A 22 -10.78 5.16 -10.22
C LEU A 22 -9.93 4.06 -10.87
N GLU A 23 -8.73 3.81 -10.33
CA GLU A 23 -7.84 2.79 -10.87
C GLU A 23 -8.45 1.38 -10.71
N GLU A 24 -8.28 0.53 -11.73
CA GLU A 24 -8.82 -0.84 -11.76
C GLU A 24 -8.26 -1.73 -10.64
N ASN A 25 -7.04 -1.43 -10.17
CA ASN A 25 -6.44 -2.10 -9.01
C ASN A 25 -7.23 -1.89 -7.70
N ILE A 26 -8.05 -0.84 -7.60
CA ILE A 26 -8.87 -0.50 -6.42
C ILE A 26 -10.32 -0.97 -6.61
N ASP A 27 -10.86 -0.90 -7.84
CA ASP A 27 -12.20 -1.38 -8.16
C ASP A 27 -12.21 -2.30 -9.40
N PRO A 28 -11.63 -3.51 -9.29
CA PRO A 28 -11.40 -4.41 -10.43
C PRO A 28 -12.69 -4.90 -11.09
N HIS A 29 -13.82 -4.82 -10.39
CA HIS A 29 -15.12 -5.25 -10.88
C HIS A 29 -16.08 -4.08 -11.12
N SER A 30 -15.59 -2.83 -11.03
CA SER A 30 -16.40 -1.61 -11.17
C SER A 30 -17.60 -1.53 -10.22
N LEU A 31 -17.60 -2.31 -9.14
CA LEU A 31 -18.73 -2.41 -8.21
C LEU A 31 -18.84 -1.16 -7.34
N VAL A 32 -17.71 -0.57 -6.97
CA VAL A 32 -17.65 0.66 -6.18
C VAL A 32 -18.15 1.82 -7.02
N CYS A 33 -17.63 1.98 -8.24
CA CYS A 33 -18.07 2.99 -9.19
C CYS A 33 -19.56 2.85 -9.54
N GLN A 34 -20.07 1.62 -9.71
CA GLN A 34 -21.48 1.39 -10.06
C GLN A 34 -22.46 1.77 -8.93
N LYS A 35 -22.07 1.55 -7.66
CA LYS A 35 -22.93 1.86 -6.50
C LYS A 35 -22.78 3.30 -6.02
N MET A 36 -21.79 4.04 -6.51
CA MET A 36 -21.48 5.38 -6.04
C MET A 36 -22.51 6.42 -6.51
N PRO A 37 -22.95 7.33 -5.62
CA PRO A 37 -23.75 8.49 -6.01
C PRO A 37 -23.01 9.37 -7.02
N ARG A 38 -23.74 9.89 -8.02
CA ARG A 38 -23.18 10.74 -9.10
C ARG A 38 -22.52 12.04 -8.65
N HIS A 39 -22.71 12.47 -7.41
CA HIS A 39 -22.12 13.68 -6.85
C HIS A 39 -20.78 13.44 -6.15
N LEU A 40 -20.30 12.19 -6.12
CA LEU A 40 -19.00 11.82 -5.59
C LEU A 40 -18.06 11.49 -6.75
N VAL A 41 -16.86 12.06 -6.71
CA VAL A 41 -15.84 11.93 -7.75
C VAL A 41 -14.50 11.53 -7.16
N HIS A 42 -13.69 10.83 -7.95
CA HIS A 42 -12.33 10.47 -7.58
C HIS A 42 -11.37 11.53 -8.12
N ILE A 43 -10.45 12.00 -7.28
CA ILE A 43 -9.42 12.98 -7.65
C ILE A 43 -8.03 12.49 -7.21
N HIS A 44 -6.96 13.12 -7.69
CA HIS A 44 -5.59 12.78 -7.31
C HIS A 44 -5.35 12.76 -5.78
N ASP A 45 -6.05 13.61 -5.02
CA ASP A 45 -5.96 13.61 -3.56
C ASP A 45 -6.59 12.40 -2.87
N ASN A 46 -7.43 11.64 -3.58
CA ASN A 46 -8.01 10.39 -3.09
C ASN A 46 -7.11 9.18 -3.36
N MET A 47 -6.08 9.34 -4.21
CA MET A 47 -5.23 8.24 -4.65
C MET A 47 -4.10 7.96 -3.66
N VAL A 48 -3.87 6.67 -3.40
CA VAL A 48 -2.67 6.16 -2.72
C VAL A 48 -1.88 5.35 -3.73
N GLN A 49 -0.59 5.61 -3.84
CA GLN A 49 0.29 4.83 -4.69
C GLN A 49 0.90 3.66 -3.90
N TYR A 50 1.05 2.53 -4.56
CA TYR A 50 1.54 1.30 -3.95
C TYR A 50 2.77 0.81 -4.70
N TRP A 51 3.87 0.65 -3.99
CA TRP A 51 5.16 0.33 -4.57
C TRP A 51 5.79 -0.88 -3.89
N GLU A 52 6.56 -1.64 -4.65
CA GLU A 52 7.41 -2.71 -4.14
C GLU A 52 8.82 -2.54 -4.69
N LYS A 53 9.79 -2.89 -3.86
CA LYS A 53 11.19 -2.97 -4.26
C LYS A 53 11.44 -4.25 -5.05
N TYR A 54 11.56 -4.15 -6.37
CA TYR A 54 11.90 -5.31 -7.21
C TYR A 54 13.43 -5.44 -7.36
N PRO A 55 14.05 -6.57 -7.00
CA PRO A 55 15.45 -6.81 -7.31
C PRO A 55 15.58 -7.06 -8.81
N THR A 56 16.14 -6.11 -9.57
CA THR A 56 16.48 -6.36 -10.97
C THR A 56 17.66 -7.32 -11.06
N TRP A 57 17.40 -8.60 -11.32
CA TRP A 57 18.40 -9.64 -11.60
C TRP A 57 18.82 -9.65 -13.08
N ILE A 58 18.80 -8.50 -13.76
CA ILE A 58 19.10 -8.45 -15.20
C ILE A 58 20.55 -7.99 -15.37
N ASN A 59 21.47 -8.97 -15.50
CA ASN A 59 22.75 -8.89 -16.23
C ASN A 59 23.69 -7.69 -15.99
N PHE A 60 23.61 -6.97 -14.88
CA PHE A 60 24.63 -5.98 -14.51
C PHE A 60 25.67 -6.60 -13.57
N PRO A 61 26.95 -6.19 -13.66
CA PRO A 61 27.97 -6.60 -12.69
C PRO A 61 27.46 -6.30 -11.27
N SER A 62 27.76 -7.23 -10.36
CA SER A 62 27.25 -7.35 -8.98
C SER A 62 27.37 -6.10 -8.09
N SER A 63 27.96 -5.02 -8.58
CA SER A 63 28.14 -3.73 -7.91
C SER A 63 26.95 -2.76 -8.06
N PHE A 64 25.98 -3.04 -8.95
CA PHE A 64 24.82 -2.16 -9.15
C PHE A 64 23.49 -2.91 -9.00
N ARG A 65 23.12 -3.23 -7.75
CA ARG A 65 21.74 -3.58 -7.41
C ARG A 65 20.87 -2.33 -7.50
N HIS A 66 20.52 -1.92 -8.72
CA HIS A 66 19.45 -0.96 -8.90
C HIS A 66 18.17 -1.61 -8.40
N CYS A 67 17.47 -0.92 -7.51
CA CYS A 67 16.14 -1.29 -7.07
C CYS A 67 15.20 -0.32 -7.76
N LEU A 68 14.41 -0.80 -8.72
CA LEU A 68 13.42 0.04 -9.38
C LEU A 68 12.10 -0.08 -8.64
N PRO A 69 11.39 1.04 -8.39
CA PRO A 69 10.06 0.99 -7.82
C PRO A 69 9.11 0.31 -8.82
N HIS A 70 8.49 -0.78 -8.40
CA HIS A 70 7.47 -1.48 -9.17
C HIS A 70 6.10 -1.14 -8.59
N ARG A 71 5.14 -0.71 -9.41
CA ARG A 71 3.76 -0.50 -8.94
C ARG A 71 3.12 -1.84 -8.61
N VAL A 72 2.49 -1.93 -7.44
CA VAL A 72 1.80 -3.14 -6.98
C VAL A 72 0.37 -2.84 -6.56
N HIS A 73 -0.39 -3.87 -6.24
CA HIS A 73 -1.75 -3.73 -5.75
C HIS A 73 -1.78 -3.60 -4.22
N PRO A 74 -2.82 -2.97 -3.65
CA PRO A 74 -2.99 -2.89 -2.19
C PRO A 74 -3.01 -4.26 -1.50
N HIS A 75 -3.45 -5.31 -2.20
CA HIS A 75 -3.52 -6.67 -1.65
C HIS A 75 -2.16 -7.36 -1.45
N ASN A 76 -1.08 -6.78 -1.97
CA ASN A 76 0.29 -7.26 -1.78
C ASN A 76 0.83 -6.97 -0.36
N PHE A 77 0.15 -6.09 0.39
CA PHE A 77 0.58 -5.66 1.73
C PHE A 77 -0.09 -6.49 2.82
N TRP A 78 0.71 -7.14 3.65
CA TRP A 78 0.29 -8.00 4.75
C TRP A 78 0.87 -7.55 6.09
N THR A 79 0.18 -7.91 7.17
CA THR A 79 0.64 -7.66 8.53
C THR A 79 2.02 -8.30 8.76
N GLY A 80 2.91 -7.55 9.41
CA GLY A 80 4.27 -8.00 9.71
C GLY A 80 5.30 -7.57 8.67
N GLN A 81 4.89 -7.02 7.53
CA GLN A 81 5.84 -6.47 6.55
C GLN A 81 6.39 -5.11 6.99
N LEU A 82 7.64 -4.83 6.58
CA LEU A 82 8.23 -3.51 6.74
C LEU A 82 7.90 -2.63 5.55
N ILE A 83 7.25 -1.50 5.81
CA ILE A 83 6.80 -0.54 4.80
C ILE A 83 7.33 0.86 5.08
N GLU A 84 7.49 1.64 4.01
CA GLU A 84 7.64 3.09 4.04
C GLU A 84 6.29 3.75 3.72
N LEU A 85 5.97 4.82 4.44
CA LEU A 85 4.75 5.61 4.23
C LEU A 85 5.12 7.04 3.86
N GLU A 86 4.61 7.50 2.72
CA GLU A 86 4.64 8.90 2.36
C GLU A 86 3.32 9.55 2.77
N VAL A 87 3.39 10.63 3.55
CA VAL A 87 2.22 11.36 4.03
C VAL A 87 2.37 12.85 3.76
N SER A 88 1.26 13.51 3.46
CA SER A 88 1.20 14.97 3.32
C SER A 88 0.31 15.57 4.41
N PHE A 89 0.66 16.77 4.84
CA PHE A 89 -0.03 17.48 5.90
C PHE A 89 -0.60 18.80 5.40
N ALA A 90 -1.83 19.10 5.81
CA ALA A 90 -2.47 20.39 5.53
C ALA A 90 -3.17 20.91 6.78
N THR A 91 -3.18 22.22 6.99
CA THR A 91 -3.92 22.85 8.07
C THR A 91 -5.17 23.52 7.52
N VAL A 92 -6.33 23.21 8.09
CA VAL A 92 -7.60 23.83 7.71
C VAL A 92 -8.20 24.60 8.88
N PRO A 93 -8.71 25.83 8.68
CA PRO A 93 -9.37 26.57 9.74
C PRO A 93 -10.66 25.85 10.16
N THR A 94 -10.99 25.96 11.45
CA THR A 94 -12.20 25.41 12.05
C THR A 94 -13.19 26.52 12.37
N GLN A 95 -14.48 26.22 12.30
CA GLN A 95 -15.55 27.19 12.57
C GLN A 95 -15.52 27.77 14.01
N LYS A 96 -14.86 27.09 14.95
CA LYS A 96 -14.80 27.50 16.37
C LYS A 96 -13.57 28.34 16.72
N GLY A 97 -12.77 28.74 15.72
CA GLY A 97 -11.47 29.38 15.95
C GLY A 97 -10.41 28.33 16.28
N GLY A 98 -9.42 28.19 15.40
CA GLY A 98 -8.37 27.17 15.51
C GLY A 98 -8.18 26.44 14.19
N HIS A 99 -7.10 25.67 14.09
CA HIS A 99 -6.77 24.89 12.90
C HIS A 99 -6.82 23.40 13.19
N LYS A 100 -7.30 22.62 12.22
CA LYS A 100 -7.21 21.17 12.21
C LYS A 100 -6.10 20.74 11.27
N LEU A 101 -5.21 19.88 11.75
CA LEU A 101 -4.25 19.20 10.90
C LEU A 101 -4.94 18.03 10.20
N LEU A 102 -4.91 18.04 8.87
CA LEU A 102 -5.26 16.93 8.00
C LEU A 102 -3.99 16.20 7.64
N CYS A 103 -4.05 14.87 7.68
CA CYS A 103 -2.98 14.00 7.24
C CYS A 103 -3.54 13.10 6.13
N THR A 104 -2.91 13.13 4.97
CA THR A 104 -3.32 12.41 3.77
C THR A 104 -2.18 11.47 3.40
N LEU A 105 -2.48 10.18 3.32
CA LEU A 105 -1.50 9.17 2.89
C LEU A 105 -1.32 9.30 1.37
N ARG A 106 -0.08 9.32 0.88
CA ARG A 106 0.22 9.52 -0.56
C ARG A 106 0.76 8.26 -1.20
N SER A 107 1.65 7.55 -0.52
CA SER A 107 2.17 6.30 -1.02
C SER A 107 2.54 5.32 0.11
N ILE A 108 2.54 4.04 -0.23
CA ILE A 108 3.05 2.94 0.58
C ILE A 108 4.08 2.19 -0.26
N ALA A 109 5.29 2.02 0.25
CA ALA A 109 6.31 1.21 -0.40
C ALA A 109 6.71 0.03 0.48
N LEU A 110 6.71 -1.18 -0.08
CA LEU A 110 7.18 -2.38 0.59
C LEU A 110 8.72 -2.40 0.57
N LEU A 111 9.34 -2.35 1.75
CA LEU A 111 10.79 -2.30 1.91
C LEU A 111 11.39 -3.71 2.06
N ASP A 112 10.72 -4.57 2.83
CA ASP A 112 11.19 -5.92 3.13
C ASP A 112 10.01 -6.88 3.38
N GLN A 113 10.14 -8.09 2.85
CA GLN A 113 9.21 -9.20 3.02
C GLN A 113 9.66 -10.16 4.15
N GLU A 114 10.89 -10.05 4.65
CA GLU A 114 11.57 -11.09 5.44
C GLU A 114 10.92 -11.45 6.80
N LEU A 115 10.13 -10.57 7.40
CA LEU A 115 9.48 -10.86 8.68
C LEU A 115 8.41 -11.97 8.59
N VAL A 116 7.88 -12.24 7.39
CA VAL A 116 6.93 -13.35 7.16
C VAL A 116 7.63 -14.71 7.22
N THR A 117 8.91 -14.77 6.85
CA THR A 117 9.70 -16.01 6.78
C THR A 117 9.93 -16.60 8.18
N VAL A 118 10.19 -15.77 9.19
CA VAL A 118 10.41 -16.25 10.57
C VAL A 118 9.13 -16.83 11.19
N HIS A 119 7.97 -16.25 10.88
CA HIS A 119 6.70 -16.74 11.42
C HIS A 119 6.25 -18.05 10.76
N LEU A 120 6.38 -18.17 9.43
CA LEU A 120 6.05 -19.41 8.71
C LEU A 120 7.00 -20.56 9.06
N ILE A 121 8.30 -20.30 9.20
CA ILE A 121 9.27 -21.32 9.64
C ILE A 121 8.95 -21.81 11.07
N SER A 122 8.52 -20.92 11.98
CA SER A 122 8.10 -21.31 13.33
C SER A 122 6.82 -22.17 13.36
N MET A 123 5.93 -22.00 12.38
CA MET A 123 4.69 -22.79 12.27
C MET A 123 4.90 -24.14 11.58
N VAL A 124 5.98 -24.32 10.80
CA VAL A 124 6.31 -25.59 10.13
C VAL A 124 7.15 -26.51 11.03
N GLN A 125 7.83 -25.98 12.04
CA GLN A 125 8.65 -26.78 12.97
C GLN A 125 7.94 -27.90 13.77
N PRO A 126 6.63 -27.89 14.09
CA PRO A 126 6.02 -29.01 14.80
C PRO A 126 5.83 -30.28 13.96
N PHE A 127 6.09 -30.25 12.64
CA PHE A 127 5.69 -31.32 11.70
C PHE A 127 6.83 -32.05 10.99
N LEU A 128 8.10 -31.80 11.36
CA LEU A 128 9.21 -32.63 10.86
C LEU A 128 9.40 -33.84 11.77
N PRO A 129 9.27 -35.09 11.26
CA PRO A 129 9.58 -36.28 12.05
C PRO A 129 11.09 -36.36 12.31
N ASP A 130 11.43 -36.67 13.55
CA ASP A 130 12.79 -36.91 14.03
C ASP A 130 13.41 -38.10 13.28
N ASN A 131 14.16 -37.84 12.21
CA ASN A 131 14.96 -38.87 11.54
C ASN A 131 16.29 -39.04 12.28
N SER A 132 16.23 -39.58 13.50
CA SER A 132 17.40 -40.13 14.19
C SER A 132 17.71 -41.53 13.65
N VAL A 133 18.34 -41.59 12.47
CA VAL A 133 18.91 -42.85 11.98
C VAL A 133 20.17 -43.15 12.78
N SER A 134 20.09 -44.16 13.64
CA SER A 134 21.21 -44.71 14.38
C SER A 134 22.18 -45.40 13.42
N LEU A 135 23.43 -44.92 13.37
CA LEU A 135 24.53 -45.63 12.72
C LEU A 135 24.98 -46.79 13.60
N HIS A 136 24.61 -48.01 13.23
CA HIS A 136 25.32 -49.21 13.63
C HIS A 136 25.74 -49.98 12.37
N GLY A 137 27.06 -50.09 12.21
CA GLY A 137 27.76 -50.87 11.20
C GLY A 137 29.25 -50.79 11.47
#